data_AF-A0A5N5UXX1-F1
#
_entry.id   AF-A0A5N5UXX1-F1
#
_cell.length_a   1.000
_cell.length_b   1.000
_cell.length_c   1.000
_cell.angle_alpha   90.00
_cell.angle_beta   90.00
_cell.angle_gamma   90.00
#
_symmetry.space_group_name_H-M   'P 1'
#
loop_
_entity.id
_entity.type
_entity.pdbx_description
1 polymer ?
#
loop_
_entity_poly.entity_id
_entity_poly.type
_entity_poly.pdbx_seq_one_letter_code
_entity_poly.pdbx_strand_id
1 'polypeptide(L)'
;MSLFKPRKTRATRRAEARALKAKAKMEAKLAAKNEARRIKSTERAEARALKAQLRAQRESDKAALKVAQTQLKAARDGKLLSPTRIRRALTVTRLLAPVVVPVAYRAAMSARGYLDQRRADQLGVPLSQLGQYNGYGGALSARIAGLEQSLRVVTEKKPKDAETKQFVAAMTDRLGELSAAVTAAEHMPPSRRRSAHSAIERELDAIDADLMARLGLS
;
A
#
# COMPACT_ATOMS: atom_id res chain seq x y z
N MET A 1 -71.81 31.61 -89.61
CA MET A 1 -71.82 30.26 -90.20
C MET A 1 -71.70 29.23 -89.08
N SER A 2 -72.75 28.40 -88.97
CA SER A 2 -72.96 27.14 -88.19
C SER A 2 -72.42 26.98 -86.74
N LEU A 3 -73.36 27.09 -85.78
CA LEU A 3 -73.25 26.67 -84.37
C LEU A 3 -73.73 25.21 -84.13
N PHE A 4 -73.56 24.31 -85.09
CA PHE A 4 -73.97 22.90 -84.93
C PHE A 4 -72.77 21.96 -85.08
N LYS A 5 -72.24 21.50 -83.94
CA LYS A 5 -71.29 20.37 -83.90
C LYS A 5 -72.00 19.13 -84.47
N PRO A 6 -71.37 18.34 -85.36
CA PRO A 6 -71.99 17.15 -85.93
C PRO A 6 -72.41 16.19 -84.79
N ARG A 7 -73.68 15.77 -84.78
CA ARG A 7 -74.19 14.83 -83.77
C ARG A 7 -73.50 13.48 -83.99
N LYS A 8 -72.62 13.11 -83.06
CA LYS A 8 -72.00 11.77 -83.03
C LYS A 8 -73.08 10.69 -83.12
N THR A 9 -72.92 9.76 -84.07
CA THR A 9 -73.84 8.65 -84.31
C THR A 9 -73.96 7.75 -83.07
N ARG A 10 -75.09 7.04 -82.91
CA ARG A 10 -75.31 6.16 -81.73
C ARG A 10 -74.23 5.07 -81.59
N ALA A 11 -73.69 4.60 -82.71
CA ALA A 11 -72.62 3.61 -82.75
C ALA A 11 -71.31 4.15 -82.13
N THR A 12 -70.89 5.36 -82.50
CA THR A 12 -69.66 5.98 -81.98
C THR A 12 -69.75 6.25 -80.48
N ARG A 13 -70.90 6.75 -79.98
CA ARG A 13 -71.12 6.93 -78.52
C ARG A 13 -71.07 5.62 -77.74
N ARG A 14 -71.62 4.52 -78.30
CA ARG A 14 -71.55 3.20 -77.65
C ARG A 14 -70.12 2.65 -77.63
N ALA A 15 -69.34 2.87 -78.68
CA ALA A 15 -67.93 2.51 -78.73
C ALA A 15 -67.11 3.32 -77.72
N GLU A 16 -67.30 4.65 -77.68
CA GLU A 16 -66.66 5.54 -76.70
C GLU A 16 -67.04 5.15 -75.26
N ALA A 17 -68.31 4.86 -74.99
CA ALA A 17 -68.75 4.41 -73.67
C ALA A 17 -68.12 3.06 -73.27
N ARG A 18 -67.99 2.11 -74.23
CA ARG A 18 -67.31 0.83 -73.98
C ARG A 18 -65.81 1.01 -73.74
N ALA A 19 -65.16 1.90 -74.50
CA ALA A 19 -63.75 2.24 -74.32
C ALA A 19 -63.49 2.91 -72.97
N LEU A 20 -64.34 3.86 -72.57
CA LEU A 20 -64.26 4.51 -71.26
C LEU A 20 -64.49 3.51 -70.12
N LYS A 21 -65.46 2.59 -70.24
CA LYS A 21 -65.67 1.52 -69.26
C LYS A 21 -64.49 0.56 -69.18
N ALA A 22 -63.91 0.18 -70.32
CA ALA A 22 -62.72 -0.67 -70.37
C ALA A 22 -61.52 0.02 -69.72
N LYS A 23 -61.30 1.30 -70.04
CA LYS A 23 -60.25 2.14 -69.44
C LYS A 23 -60.43 2.25 -67.92
N ALA A 24 -61.62 2.61 -67.45
CA ALA A 24 -61.92 2.70 -66.02
C ALA A 24 -61.73 1.37 -65.29
N LYS A 25 -62.13 0.24 -65.90
CA LYS A 25 -61.91 -1.10 -65.32
C LYS A 25 -60.42 -1.45 -65.22
N MET A 26 -59.62 -1.07 -66.21
CA MET A 26 -58.17 -1.29 -66.20
C MET A 26 -57.47 -0.38 -65.20
N GLU A 27 -57.85 0.89 -65.12
CA GLU A 27 -57.34 1.84 -64.13
C GLU A 27 -57.68 1.39 -62.71
N ALA A 28 -58.91 0.95 -62.45
CA ALA A 28 -59.29 0.39 -61.15
C ALA A 28 -58.46 -0.86 -60.78
N LYS A 29 -58.20 -1.76 -61.74
CA LYS A 29 -57.33 -2.93 -61.51
C LYS A 29 -55.88 -2.54 -61.21
N LEU A 30 -55.34 -1.56 -61.93
CA LEU A 30 -53.97 -1.07 -61.72
C LEU A 30 -53.85 -0.32 -60.39
N ALA A 31 -54.85 0.49 -60.04
CA ALA A 31 -54.95 1.17 -58.75
C ALA A 31 -54.98 0.17 -57.60
N ALA A 32 -55.88 -0.82 -57.64
CA ALA A 32 -55.96 -1.87 -56.62
C ALA A 32 -54.64 -2.67 -56.50
N LYS A 33 -53.97 -2.97 -57.63
CA LYS A 33 -52.67 -3.65 -57.61
C LYS A 33 -51.57 -2.78 -56.99
N ASN A 34 -51.59 -1.48 -57.24
CA ASN A 34 -50.63 -0.54 -56.66
C ASN A 34 -50.88 -0.33 -55.16
N GLU A 35 -52.14 -0.25 -54.74
CA GLU A 35 -52.53 -0.18 -53.33
C GLU A 35 -52.11 -1.44 -52.58
N ALA A 36 -52.39 -2.63 -53.12
CA ALA A 36 -51.93 -3.89 -52.53
C ALA A 36 -50.40 -3.97 -52.40
N ARG A 37 -49.66 -3.45 -53.40
CA ARG A 37 -48.19 -3.34 -53.33
C ARG A 37 -47.74 -2.35 -52.24
N ARG A 38 -48.42 -1.21 -52.10
CA ARG A 38 -48.13 -0.20 -51.08
C ARG A 38 -48.38 -0.76 -49.68
N ILE A 39 -49.56 -1.33 -49.42
CA ILE A 39 -49.91 -1.95 -48.12
C ILE A 39 -48.89 -3.03 -47.76
N LYS A 40 -48.57 -3.93 -48.68
CA LYS A 40 -47.56 -4.98 -48.43
C LYS A 40 -46.17 -4.40 -48.15
N SER A 41 -45.82 -3.28 -48.77
CA SER A 41 -44.54 -2.61 -48.52
C SER A 41 -44.50 -1.90 -47.18
N THR A 42 -45.60 -1.27 -46.75
CA THR A 42 -45.71 -0.61 -45.45
C THR A 42 -45.70 -1.63 -44.32
N GLU A 43 -46.48 -2.71 -44.42
CA GLU A 43 -46.46 -3.81 -43.44
C GLU A 43 -45.06 -4.42 -43.29
N ARG A 44 -44.34 -4.61 -44.40
CA ARG A 44 -42.95 -5.10 -44.36
C ARG A 44 -42.00 -4.10 -43.73
N ALA A 45 -42.19 -2.80 -43.96
CA ALA A 45 -41.38 -1.75 -43.36
C ALA A 45 -41.64 -1.66 -41.85
N GLU A 46 -42.90 -1.71 -41.43
CA GLU A 46 -43.33 -1.75 -40.02
C GLU A 46 -42.79 -2.98 -39.31
N ALA A 47 -42.93 -4.18 -39.88
CA ALA A 47 -42.39 -5.40 -39.30
C ALA A 47 -40.85 -5.35 -39.15
N ARG A 48 -40.14 -4.74 -40.12
CA ARG A 48 -38.69 -4.52 -40.03
C ARG A 48 -38.34 -3.51 -38.94
N ALA A 49 -39.10 -2.42 -38.84
CA ALA A 49 -38.91 -1.39 -37.82
C ALA A 49 -39.13 -1.97 -36.40
N LEU A 50 -40.21 -2.73 -36.19
CA LEU A 50 -40.49 -3.41 -34.93
C LEU A 50 -39.38 -4.41 -34.58
N LYS A 51 -38.91 -5.20 -35.55
CA LYS A 51 -37.79 -6.14 -35.32
C LYS A 51 -36.50 -5.42 -34.98
N ALA A 52 -36.23 -4.27 -35.60
CA ALA A 52 -35.06 -3.44 -35.30
C ALA A 52 -35.16 -2.84 -33.89
N GLN A 53 -36.32 -2.34 -33.50
CA GLN A 53 -36.58 -1.83 -32.14
C GLN A 53 -36.39 -2.92 -31.09
N LEU A 54 -36.95 -4.12 -31.29
CA LEU A 54 -36.76 -5.25 -30.38
C LEU A 54 -35.29 -5.68 -30.26
N ARG A 55 -34.53 -5.64 -31.37
CA ARG A 55 -33.09 -5.91 -31.34
C ARG A 55 -32.34 -4.84 -30.57
N ALA A 56 -32.65 -3.56 -30.81
CA ALA A 56 -32.04 -2.44 -30.10
C ALA A 56 -32.32 -2.53 -28.58
N GLN A 57 -33.55 -2.83 -28.18
CA GLN A 57 -33.92 -3.07 -26.78
C GLN A 57 -33.14 -4.23 -26.16
N ARG A 58 -33.03 -5.37 -26.85
CA ARG A 58 -32.24 -6.50 -26.36
C ARG A 58 -30.77 -6.15 -26.18
N GLU A 59 -30.19 -5.38 -27.10
CA GLU A 59 -28.80 -4.94 -26.97
C GLU A 59 -28.62 -3.91 -25.85
N SER A 60 -29.58 -3.00 -25.65
CA SER A 60 -29.56 -2.10 -24.48
C SER A 60 -29.68 -2.86 -23.17
N ASP A 61 -30.54 -3.88 -23.10
CA ASP A 61 -30.71 -4.72 -21.91
C ASP A 61 -29.42 -5.50 -21.60
N LYS A 62 -28.79 -6.10 -22.63
CA LYS A 62 -27.49 -6.77 -22.47
C LYS A 62 -26.40 -5.81 -22.01
N ALA A 63 -26.38 -4.59 -22.55
CA ALA A 63 -25.44 -3.56 -22.13
C ALA A 63 -25.67 -3.16 -20.67
N ALA A 64 -26.93 -2.93 -20.28
CA ALA A 64 -27.31 -2.63 -18.91
C ALA A 64 -26.92 -3.76 -17.94
N LEU A 65 -27.13 -5.03 -18.32
CA LEU A 65 -26.70 -6.19 -17.54
C LEU A 65 -25.18 -6.26 -17.39
N LYS A 66 -24.42 -5.99 -18.46
CA LYS A 66 -22.96 -5.94 -18.39
C LYS A 66 -22.50 -4.81 -17.46
N VAL A 67 -23.09 -3.63 -17.57
CA VAL A 67 -22.79 -2.50 -16.68
C VAL A 67 -23.10 -2.87 -15.24
N ALA A 68 -24.29 -3.42 -14.95
CA ALA A 68 -24.66 -3.88 -13.62
C ALA A 68 -23.71 -4.96 -13.08
N GLN A 69 -23.29 -5.92 -13.91
CA GLN A 69 -22.29 -6.93 -13.54
C GLN A 69 -20.92 -6.31 -13.25
N THR A 70 -20.48 -5.33 -14.05
CA THR A 70 -19.21 -4.62 -13.80
C THR A 70 -19.27 -3.79 -12.53
N GLN A 71 -20.40 -3.13 -12.24
CA GLN A 71 -20.62 -2.40 -11.01
C GLN A 71 -20.69 -3.32 -9.79
N LEU A 72 -21.35 -4.48 -9.91
CA LEU A 72 -21.40 -5.49 -8.86
C LEU A 72 -20.01 -6.08 -8.59
N LYS A 73 -19.22 -6.35 -9.64
CA LYS A 73 -17.80 -6.73 -9.51
C LYS A 73 -17.01 -5.61 -8.82
N ALA A 74 -17.18 -4.36 -9.24
CA ALA A 74 -16.52 -3.20 -8.63
C ALA A 74 -16.92 -3.00 -7.16
N ALA A 75 -18.18 -3.26 -6.78
CA ALA A 75 -18.68 -3.18 -5.41
C ALA A 75 -18.18 -4.36 -4.55
N ARG A 76 -18.12 -5.57 -5.11
CA ARG A 76 -17.51 -6.74 -4.46
C ARG A 76 -16.01 -6.53 -4.26
N ASP A 77 -15.32 -6.04 -5.29
CA ASP A 77 -13.92 -5.63 -5.21
C ASP A 77 -13.77 -4.42 -4.29
N GLY A 78 -14.81 -3.59 -4.13
CA GLY A 78 -14.98 -2.48 -3.19
C GLY A 78 -14.69 -2.85 -1.74
N LYS A 79 -15.01 -4.10 -1.36
CA LYS A 79 -14.69 -4.63 -0.03
C LYS A 79 -13.18 -4.83 0.07
N LEU A 80 -12.59 -4.26 1.13
CA LEU A 80 -11.15 -4.28 1.40
C LEU A 80 -10.55 -5.69 1.45
N LEU A 81 -11.38 -6.71 1.68
CA LEU A 81 -11.00 -8.12 1.77
C LEU A 81 -11.38 -8.96 0.53
N SER A 82 -11.59 -8.32 -0.63
CA SER A 82 -11.87 -9.08 -1.85
C SER A 82 -10.65 -9.89 -2.29
N PRO A 83 -10.83 -11.17 -2.71
CA PRO A 83 -9.72 -12.03 -3.09
C PRO A 83 -8.91 -11.47 -4.28
N THR A 84 -9.55 -10.70 -5.16
CA THR A 84 -8.91 -10.01 -6.29
C THR A 84 -7.94 -8.93 -5.83
N ARG A 85 -8.33 -8.07 -4.87
CA ARG A 85 -7.41 -7.08 -4.29
C ARG A 85 -6.32 -7.73 -3.47
N ILE A 86 -6.62 -8.76 -2.69
CA ILE A 86 -5.61 -9.49 -1.91
C ILE A 86 -4.55 -10.07 -2.86
N ARG A 87 -4.96 -10.70 -3.98
CA ARG A 87 -4.02 -11.19 -4.99
C ARG A 87 -3.19 -10.07 -5.61
N ARG A 88 -3.81 -8.93 -5.98
CA ARG A 88 -3.09 -7.77 -6.53
C ARG A 88 -2.12 -7.14 -5.52
N ALA A 89 -2.55 -6.99 -4.27
CA ALA A 89 -1.71 -6.51 -3.18
C ALA A 89 -0.55 -7.46 -2.96
N LEU A 90 -0.77 -8.77 -2.87
CA LEU A 90 0.30 -9.76 -2.77
C LEU A 90 1.28 -9.69 -3.94
N THR A 91 0.82 -9.50 -5.18
CA THR A 91 1.72 -9.34 -6.34
C THR A 91 2.54 -8.05 -6.26
N VAL A 92 1.92 -6.93 -5.87
CA VAL A 92 2.62 -5.64 -5.73
C VAL A 92 3.60 -5.69 -4.57
N THR A 93 3.19 -6.21 -3.42
CA THR A 93 4.06 -6.43 -2.27
C THR A 93 5.21 -7.35 -2.62
N ARG A 94 5.00 -8.44 -3.37
CA ARG A 94 6.08 -9.35 -3.80
C ARG A 94 7.06 -8.69 -4.77
N LEU A 95 6.59 -7.80 -5.64
CA LEU A 95 7.45 -7.03 -6.56
C LEU A 95 8.26 -5.95 -5.83
N LEU A 96 7.65 -5.27 -4.85
CA LEU A 96 8.31 -4.21 -4.08
C LEU A 96 9.13 -4.74 -2.91
N ALA A 97 8.89 -5.97 -2.45
CA ALA A 97 9.60 -6.62 -1.35
C ALA A 97 11.13 -6.50 -1.43
N PRO A 98 11.82 -6.80 -2.55
CA PRO A 98 13.29 -6.74 -2.60
C PRO A 98 13.85 -5.32 -2.38
N VAL A 99 13.06 -4.27 -2.58
CA VAL A 99 13.50 -2.87 -2.36
C VAL A 99 13.01 -2.36 -1.01
N VAL A 100 11.75 -2.61 -0.66
CA VAL A 100 11.14 -2.14 0.58
C VAL A 100 11.73 -2.83 1.80
N VAL A 101 12.02 -4.14 1.73
CA VAL A 101 12.57 -4.88 2.87
C VAL A 101 13.93 -4.33 3.31
N PRO A 102 14.94 -4.14 2.42
CA PRO A 102 16.21 -3.53 2.82
C PRO A 102 16.08 -2.08 3.31
N VAL A 103 15.20 -1.28 2.70
CA VAL A 103 15.01 0.13 3.09
C VAL A 103 14.33 0.24 4.45
N ALA A 104 13.27 -0.53 4.69
CA ALA A 104 12.60 -0.58 5.98
C ALA A 104 13.53 -1.12 7.07
N TYR A 105 14.36 -2.12 6.76
CA TYR A 105 15.39 -2.62 7.66
C TYR A 105 16.43 -1.54 8.02
N ARG A 106 16.94 -0.79 7.03
CA ARG A 106 17.86 0.34 7.27
C ARG A 106 17.20 1.47 8.05
N ALA A 107 15.92 1.76 7.80
CA ALA A 107 15.16 2.76 8.53
C ALA A 107 14.94 2.34 9.99
N ALA A 108 14.57 1.08 10.23
CA ALA A 108 14.43 0.54 11.58
C ALA A 108 15.77 0.53 12.34
N MET A 109 16.85 0.14 11.67
CA MET A 109 18.19 0.14 12.27
C MET A 109 18.76 1.53 12.50
N SER A 110 18.44 2.52 11.67
CA SER A 110 18.85 3.92 11.92
C SER A 110 18.02 4.57 13.03
N ALA A 111 16.73 4.26 13.13
CA ALA A 111 15.91 4.71 14.26
C ALA A 111 16.35 4.06 15.58
N ARG A 112 16.66 2.75 15.56
CA ARG A 112 17.23 2.05 16.70
C ARG A 112 18.63 2.56 17.02
N GLY A 113 19.45 2.80 16.01
CA GLY A 113 20.76 3.43 16.13
C GLY A 113 20.66 4.80 16.79
N TYR A 114 19.70 5.64 16.41
CA TYR A 114 19.50 6.96 17.01
C TYR A 114 19.02 6.89 18.47
N LEU A 115 18.17 5.93 18.81
CA LEU A 115 17.74 5.67 20.19
C LEU A 115 18.89 5.12 21.04
N ASP A 116 19.69 4.22 20.47
CA ASP A 116 20.88 3.68 21.11
C ASP A 116 21.99 4.73 21.20
N GLN A 117 22.08 5.69 20.26
CA GLN A 117 23.01 6.83 20.30
C GLN A 117 22.60 7.81 21.39
N ARG A 118 21.31 8.09 21.55
CA ARG A 118 20.78 8.88 22.68
C ARG A 118 21.01 8.19 24.03
N ARG A 119 20.90 6.86 24.08
CA ARG A 119 21.23 6.07 25.29
C ARG A 119 22.73 6.00 25.54
N ALA A 120 23.53 5.92 24.49
CA ALA A 120 24.98 5.98 24.52
C ALA A 120 25.49 7.37 24.91
N ASP A 121 24.83 8.46 24.50
CA ASP A 121 25.15 9.84 24.88
C ASP A 121 24.77 10.12 26.33
N GLN A 122 23.73 9.45 26.86
CA GLN A 122 23.40 9.48 28.29
C GLN A 122 24.35 8.61 29.14
N LEU A 123 25.08 7.68 28.53
CA LEU A 123 25.95 6.71 29.21
C LEU A 123 27.45 6.87 28.85
N GLY A 124 27.81 7.78 27.95
CA GLY A 124 29.18 8.15 27.59
C GLY A 124 30.03 7.09 26.86
N VAL A 125 29.46 6.04 26.24
CA VAL A 125 30.25 4.91 25.68
C VAL A 125 29.83 4.51 24.25
N PRO A 126 30.76 4.15 23.32
CA PRO A 126 30.46 3.95 21.88
C PRO A 126 29.68 2.67 21.53
N LEU A 127 28.80 2.80 20.52
CA LEU A 127 27.86 1.78 20.00
C LEU A 127 28.49 0.46 19.52
N SER A 128 29.78 0.42 19.19
CA SER A 128 30.46 -0.78 18.68
C SER A 128 30.68 -1.88 19.73
N GLN A 129 30.44 -1.59 21.01
CA GLN A 129 30.62 -2.55 22.12
C GLN A 129 29.30 -3.07 22.71
N LEU A 130 28.14 -2.52 22.31
CA LEU A 130 26.82 -2.95 22.82
C LEU A 130 26.48 -4.43 22.51
N GLY A 131 27.08 -5.01 21.46
CA GLY A 131 26.97 -6.44 21.19
C GLY A 131 27.69 -7.33 22.21
N GLN A 132 28.74 -6.82 22.85
CA GLN A 132 29.55 -7.52 23.86
C GLN A 132 28.97 -7.40 25.29
N TYR A 133 28.01 -6.49 25.50
CA TYR A 133 27.38 -6.23 26.80
C TYR A 133 25.93 -6.70 26.90
N ASN A 134 25.46 -7.60 26.03
CA ASN A 134 24.11 -8.16 26.15
C ASN A 134 24.09 -9.34 27.16
N GLY A 135 23.98 -9.02 28.45
CA GLY A 135 23.85 -9.95 29.59
C GLY A 135 23.19 -9.27 30.80
N TYR A 136 22.87 -10.00 31.87
CA TYR A 136 22.26 -9.43 33.09
C TYR A 136 23.16 -8.37 33.77
N GLY A 137 24.46 -8.41 33.53
CA GLY A 137 25.50 -7.49 33.98
C GLY A 137 25.98 -6.50 32.90
N GLY A 138 25.31 -6.43 31.75
CA GLY A 138 25.67 -5.53 30.65
C GLY A 138 25.75 -4.06 31.04
N ALA A 139 24.83 -3.61 31.89
CA ALA A 139 24.83 -2.25 32.43
C ALA A 139 26.05 -1.98 33.32
N LEU A 140 26.48 -2.97 34.13
CA LEU A 140 27.67 -2.85 34.98
C LEU A 140 28.95 -2.84 34.14
N SER A 141 29.03 -3.67 33.11
CA SER A 141 30.18 -3.70 32.19
C SER A 141 30.32 -2.39 31.39
N ALA A 142 29.21 -1.80 30.94
CA ALA A 142 29.21 -0.48 30.30
C ALA A 142 29.70 0.61 31.27
N ARG A 143 29.28 0.56 32.54
CA ARG A 143 29.73 1.51 33.57
C ARG A 143 31.22 1.36 33.89
N ILE A 144 31.72 0.12 33.97
CA ILE A 144 33.16 -0.16 34.12
C ILE A 144 33.95 0.48 32.96
N ALA A 145 33.52 0.28 31.72
CA ALA A 145 34.16 0.90 30.56
C ALA A 145 34.12 2.44 30.59
N GLY A 146 33.03 3.03 31.08
CA GLY A 146 32.91 4.47 31.29
C GLY A 146 33.88 5.00 32.37
N LEU A 147 34.06 4.27 33.46
CA LEU A 147 35.02 4.61 34.53
C LEU A 147 36.47 4.47 34.05
N GLU A 148 36.80 3.42 33.28
CA GLU A 148 38.11 3.26 32.64
C GLU A 148 38.45 4.43 31.72
N GLN A 149 37.49 4.88 30.92
CA GLN A 149 37.67 6.05 30.06
C GLN A 149 37.86 7.34 30.89
N SER A 150 37.14 7.47 32.00
CA SER A 150 37.26 8.64 32.87
C SER A 150 38.59 8.68 33.62
N LEU A 151 39.15 7.52 34.00
CA LEU A 151 40.51 7.39 34.56
C LEU A 151 41.59 7.84 33.57
N ARG A 152 41.41 7.56 32.27
CA ARG A 152 42.32 8.06 31.22
C ARG A 152 42.32 9.59 31.17
N VAL A 153 41.14 10.22 31.28
CA VAL A 153 41.01 11.69 31.33
C VAL A 153 41.69 12.27 32.58
N VAL A 154 41.59 11.62 33.75
CA VAL A 154 42.31 12.04 34.96
C VAL A 154 43.82 11.98 34.76
N THR A 155 44.30 10.92 34.10
CA THR A 155 45.73 10.73 33.78
C THR A 155 46.25 11.83 32.84
N GLU A 156 45.46 12.19 31.82
CA GLU A 156 45.80 13.27 30.88
C GLU A 156 45.81 14.65 31.55
N LYS A 157 44.91 14.91 32.51
CA LYS A 157 44.84 16.18 33.23
C LYS A 157 45.98 16.37 34.25
N LYS A 158 46.49 15.29 34.86
CA LYS A 158 47.55 15.34 35.88
C LYS A 158 48.68 14.33 35.62
N PRO A 159 49.45 14.45 34.51
CA PRO A 159 50.42 13.44 34.09
C PRO A 159 51.70 13.36 34.95
N LYS A 160 51.96 14.37 35.78
CA LYS A 160 53.20 14.49 36.58
C LYS A 160 53.02 14.15 38.06
N ASP A 161 51.81 13.88 38.51
CA ASP A 161 51.52 13.58 39.91
C ASP A 161 51.70 12.07 40.18
N ALA A 162 52.58 11.73 41.13
CA ALA A 162 52.91 10.35 41.48
C ALA A 162 51.73 9.66 42.19
N GLU A 163 50.96 10.40 42.99
CA GLU A 163 49.79 9.87 43.69
C GLU A 163 48.66 9.53 42.71
N THR A 164 48.45 10.40 41.71
CA THR A 164 47.47 10.14 40.64
C THR A 164 47.84 8.89 39.83
N LYS A 165 49.14 8.65 39.55
CA LYS A 165 49.57 7.42 38.84
C LYS A 165 49.32 6.15 39.63
N GLN A 166 49.63 6.16 40.93
CA GLN A 166 49.37 5.01 41.81
C GLN A 166 47.87 4.73 41.93
N PHE A 167 47.06 5.79 42.05
CA PHE A 167 45.61 5.67 42.08
C PHE A 167 45.06 5.09 40.77
N VAL A 168 45.49 5.61 39.61
CA VAL A 168 45.03 5.12 38.31
C VAL A 168 45.40 3.65 38.13
N ALA A 169 46.62 3.24 38.50
CA ALA A 169 47.03 1.84 38.45
C ALA A 169 46.13 0.96 39.33
N ALA A 170 45.95 1.33 40.60
CA ALA A 170 45.11 0.59 41.54
C ALA A 170 43.63 0.50 41.09
N MET A 171 43.08 1.58 40.54
CA MET A 171 41.71 1.60 40.03
C MET A 171 41.56 0.81 38.73
N THR A 172 42.57 0.80 37.87
CA THR A 172 42.58 -0.02 36.65
C THR A 172 42.58 -1.51 37.01
N ASP A 173 43.41 -1.91 37.98
CA ASP A 173 43.43 -3.28 38.49
C ASP A 173 42.07 -3.66 39.10
N ARG A 174 41.49 -2.77 39.92
CA ARG A 174 40.20 -3.00 40.56
C ARG A 174 39.04 -3.12 39.56
N LEU A 175 39.01 -2.28 38.53
CA LEU A 175 38.01 -2.38 37.45
C LEU A 175 38.17 -3.67 36.65
N GLY A 176 39.41 -4.13 36.46
CA GLY A 176 39.72 -5.45 35.91
C GLY A 176 39.13 -6.59 36.75
N GLU A 177 39.33 -6.56 38.07
CA GLU A 177 38.73 -7.54 39.00
C GLU A 177 37.19 -7.53 38.95
N LEU A 178 36.59 -6.34 38.91
CA LEU A 178 35.14 -6.18 38.84
C LEU A 178 34.57 -6.70 37.52
N SER A 179 35.29 -6.53 36.40
CA SER A 179 34.88 -7.09 35.11
C SER A 179 34.86 -8.63 35.13
N ALA A 180 35.85 -9.24 35.77
CA ALA A 180 35.91 -10.69 35.98
C ALA A 180 34.78 -11.16 36.91
N ALA A 181 34.49 -10.40 37.97
CA ALA A 181 33.40 -10.68 38.90
C ALA A 181 32.03 -10.61 38.23
N VAL A 182 31.78 -9.63 37.34
CA VAL A 182 30.54 -9.55 36.55
C VAL A 182 30.37 -10.80 35.69
N THR A 183 31.43 -11.22 35.00
CA THR A 183 31.43 -12.44 34.16
C THR A 183 31.17 -13.70 35.00
N ALA A 184 31.75 -13.78 36.21
CA ALA A 184 31.50 -14.89 37.13
C ALA A 184 30.06 -14.89 37.66
N ALA A 185 29.48 -13.72 37.93
CA ALA A 185 28.12 -13.57 38.44
C ALA A 185 27.04 -14.04 37.43
N GLU A 186 27.29 -13.91 36.12
CA GLU A 186 26.37 -14.38 35.07
C GLU A 186 26.08 -15.89 35.17
N HIS A 187 27.08 -16.67 35.59
CA HIS A 187 26.99 -18.12 35.73
C HIS A 187 26.34 -18.55 37.06
N MET A 188 25.95 -17.60 37.93
CA MET A 188 25.33 -17.89 39.22
C MET A 188 23.79 -18.00 39.12
N PRO A 189 23.15 -18.75 40.04
CA PRO A 189 21.69 -18.78 40.16
C PRO A 189 21.07 -17.38 40.43
N PRO A 190 19.82 -17.12 40.04
CA PRO A 190 19.25 -15.76 39.99
C PRO A 190 19.23 -14.97 41.32
N SER A 191 19.13 -15.64 42.47
CA SER A 191 19.20 -15.00 43.79
C SER A 191 20.62 -14.55 44.12
N ARG A 192 21.61 -15.43 43.89
CA ARG A 192 23.02 -15.15 44.14
C ARG A 192 23.57 -14.13 43.14
N ARG A 193 23.15 -14.21 41.87
CA ARG A 193 23.51 -13.25 40.82
C ARG A 193 23.08 -11.82 41.16
N ARG A 194 21.84 -11.62 41.62
CA ARG A 194 21.36 -10.28 42.05
C ARG A 194 22.16 -9.72 43.22
N SER A 195 22.45 -10.55 44.23
CA SER A 195 23.29 -10.15 45.36
C SER A 195 24.69 -9.72 44.90
N ALA A 196 25.33 -10.53 44.05
CA ALA A 196 26.65 -10.23 43.49
C ALA A 196 26.65 -8.93 42.67
N HIS A 197 25.67 -8.75 41.77
CA HIS A 197 25.54 -7.50 41.01
C HIS A 197 25.33 -6.28 41.91
N SER A 198 24.52 -6.38 42.97
CA SER A 198 24.33 -5.27 43.91
C SER A 198 25.59 -4.93 44.72
N ALA A 199 26.45 -5.90 44.99
CA ALA A 199 27.74 -5.66 45.64
C ALA A 199 28.70 -4.94 44.68
N ILE A 200 28.79 -5.42 43.44
CA ILE A 200 29.60 -4.81 42.37
C ILE A 200 29.15 -3.37 42.12
N GLU A 201 27.84 -3.12 42.08
CA GLU A 201 27.27 -1.78 41.88
C GLU A 201 27.74 -0.79 42.95
N ARG A 202 27.69 -1.18 44.23
CA ARG A 202 28.17 -0.34 45.34
C ARG A 202 29.66 -0.05 45.27
N GLU A 203 30.46 -1.01 44.82
CA GLU A 203 31.89 -0.79 44.63
C GLU A 203 32.16 0.19 43.49
N LEU A 204 31.40 0.09 42.39
CA LEU A 204 31.49 1.07 41.30
C LEU A 204 31.08 2.47 41.76
N ASP A 205 30.05 2.60 42.59
CA ASP A 205 29.64 3.89 43.17
C ASP A 205 30.75 4.52 44.04
N ALA A 206 31.46 3.70 44.83
CA ALA A 206 32.59 4.17 45.64
C ALA A 206 33.76 4.66 44.76
N ILE A 207 34.08 3.92 43.69
CA ILE A 207 35.11 4.32 42.72
C ILE A 207 34.73 5.64 42.02
N ASP A 208 33.45 5.79 41.65
CA ASP A 208 32.92 6.99 41.01
C ASP A 208 33.05 8.21 41.94
N ALA A 209 32.72 8.04 43.23
CA ALA A 209 32.89 9.09 44.24
C ALA A 209 34.37 9.50 44.42
N ASP A 210 35.29 8.53 44.50
CA ASP A 210 36.72 8.80 44.60
C ASP A 210 37.27 9.52 43.36
N LEU A 211 36.77 9.16 42.18
CA LEU A 211 37.13 9.80 40.92
C LEU A 211 36.64 11.26 40.88
N MET A 212 35.39 11.50 41.30
CA MET A 212 34.77 12.83 41.35
C MET A 212 35.47 13.74 42.35
N ALA A 213 35.83 13.22 43.53
CA ALA A 213 36.61 13.95 44.54
C ALA A 213 37.97 14.43 43.98
N ARG A 214 38.65 13.59 43.18
CA ARG A 214 39.95 13.93 42.56
C ARG A 214 39.85 14.88 41.37
N LEU A 215 38.70 14.87 40.69
CA LEU A 215 38.34 15.83 39.65
C LEU A 215 37.89 17.19 40.21
N GLY A 216 37.66 17.29 41.53
CA GLY A 216 37.20 18.51 42.20
C GLY A 216 35.71 18.79 42.01
N LEU A 217 34.93 17.75 41.70
CA LEU A 217 33.50 17.81 41.41
C LEU A 217 32.75 17.06 42.51
N SER A 218 32.75 17.56 43.75
CA SER A 218 32.01 17.00 44.89
C SER A 218 30.80 17.85 45.26
#